data_AF-R7RLV6-F1
#
_entry.id   AF-R7RLV6-F1
#
_cell.length_a   1.000
_cell.length_b   1.000
_cell.length_c   1.000
_cell.angle_alpha   90.00
_cell.angle_beta   90.00
_cell.angle_gamma   90.00
#
_symmetry.space_group_name_H-M   'P 1'
#
loop_
_entity.id
_entity.type
_entity.pdbx_description
1 polymer ?
#
loop_
_entity_poly.entity_id
_entity_poly.type
_entity_poly.pdbx_seq_one_letter_code
_entity_poly.pdbx_strand_id
1 'polypeptide(L)'
;MKRMNRHYTTDEYYEAVQNLRLFQGCSITTDIIVGFPGETEDEFNRTYEFLKKVKLTKLHVFKYSPRKGTKAASLKETVSNHENL
;
A
#
# COMPACT_ATOMS: atom_id res chain seq x y z
N MET A 1 -2.28 4.45 -5.63
CA MET A 1 -3.77 4.35 -5.61
C MET A 1 -4.39 4.07 -6.98
N LYS A 2 -4.27 4.97 -7.97
CA LYS A 2 -4.92 4.81 -9.29
C LYS A 2 -4.51 3.56 -10.07
N ARG A 3 -3.21 3.21 -10.14
CA ARG A 3 -2.73 1.99 -10.83
C ARG A 3 -3.25 0.69 -10.22
N MET A 4 -3.56 0.71 -8.92
CA MET A 4 -4.19 -0.41 -8.20
C MET A 4 -5.72 -0.38 -8.26
N ASN A 5 -6.30 0.49 -9.10
CA ASN A 5 -7.75 0.68 -9.26
C ASN A 5 -8.47 0.99 -7.93
N ARG A 6 -7.84 1.79 -7.06
CA ARG A 6 -8.48 2.30 -5.84
C ARG A 6 -9.17 3.64 -6.15
N HIS A 7 -10.44 3.74 -5.78
CA HIS A 7 -11.29 4.92 -6.00
C HIS A 7 -11.28 5.88 -4.79
N TYR A 8 -10.16 5.91 -4.07
CA TYR A 8 -9.95 6.79 -2.92
C TYR A 8 -8.46 7.18 -2.84
N THR A 9 -8.20 8.25 -2.12
CA THR A 9 -6.90 8.85 -1.87
C THR A 9 -6.30 8.38 -0.54
N THR A 10 -5.01 8.64 -0.34
CA THR A 10 -4.35 8.39 0.95
C THR A 10 -4.92 9.24 2.07
N ASP A 11 -5.41 10.45 1.76
CA ASP A 11 -6.00 11.34 2.75
C ASP A 11 -7.38 10.86 3.20
N GLU A 12 -8.25 10.44 2.27
CA GLU A 12 -9.53 9.81 2.61
C GLU A 12 -9.34 8.53 3.44
N TYR A 13 -8.33 7.72 3.12
CA TYR A 13 -7.98 6.56 3.95
C TYR A 13 -7.52 6.99 5.34
N TYR A 14 -6.68 8.03 5.44
CA TYR A 14 -6.17 8.52 6.72
C TYR A 14 -7.31 9.04 7.60
N GLU A 15 -8.25 9.81 7.04
CA GLU A 15 -9.44 10.29 7.73
C GLU A 15 -10.31 9.12 8.22
N ALA A 16 -10.54 8.10 7.38
CA ALA A 16 -11.26 6.90 7.79
C ALA A 16 -10.58 6.21 8.98
N VAL A 17 -9.25 6.10 8.98
CA VAL A 17 -8.49 5.55 10.11
C VAL A 17 -8.65 6.43 11.37
N GLN A 18 -8.60 7.76 11.25
CA GLN A 18 -8.80 8.64 12.40
C GLN A 18 -10.21 8.51 12.98
N ASN A 19 -11.23 8.39 12.13
CA ASN A 19 -12.61 8.19 12.57
C ASN A 19 -12.78 6.85 13.30
N LEU A 20 -12.16 5.78 12.81
CA LEU A 20 -12.20 4.47 13.48
C LEU A 20 -11.48 4.48 14.84
N ARG A 21 -10.45 5.32 15.01
CA ARG A 21 -9.75 5.47 16.30
C ARG A 21 -10.60 6.12 17.40
N LEU A 22 -11.74 6.71 17.07
CA LEU A 22 -12.68 7.24 18.06
C LEU A 22 -13.33 6.12 18.89
N PHE A 23 -13.32 4.88 18.39
CA PHE A 23 -13.80 3.72 19.13
C PHE A 23 -12.70 3.18 20.06
N GLN A 24 -13.00 3.12 21.36
CA GLN A 24 -12.06 2.62 22.37
C GLN A 24 -11.64 1.18 22.07
N GLY A 25 -10.33 0.91 22.11
CA GLY A 25 -9.77 -0.41 21.85
C GLY A 25 -9.76 -0.83 20.37
N CYS A 26 -10.04 0.08 19.44
CA CYS A 26 -9.99 -0.23 18.02
C CYS A 26 -8.56 -0.61 17.58
N SER A 27 -8.42 -1.79 16.99
CA SER A 27 -7.19 -2.25 16.35
C SER A 27 -7.34 -2.17 14.84
N ILE A 28 -6.44 -1.45 14.18
CA ILE A 28 -6.50 -1.22 12.73
C ILE A 28 -5.24 -1.82 12.12
N THR A 29 -5.45 -2.74 11.18
CA THR A 29 -4.38 -3.41 10.45
C THR A 29 -4.54 -3.18 8.96
N THR A 30 -3.48 -3.40 8.19
CA THR A 30 -3.53 -3.28 6.73
C THR A 30 -2.49 -4.15 6.06
N ASP A 31 -2.87 -4.70 4.91
CA ASP A 31 -2.00 -5.41 4.00
C ASP A 31 -1.46 -4.44 2.95
N ILE A 32 -0.14 -4.48 2.73
CA ILE A 32 0.58 -3.65 1.79
C ILE A 32 1.22 -4.54 0.73
N ILE A 33 1.11 -4.14 -0.52
CA ILE A 33 1.81 -4.76 -1.64
C ILE A 33 2.95 -3.82 -2.04
N VAL A 34 4.18 -4.32 -2.03
CA VAL A 34 5.37 -3.64 -2.54
C VAL A 34 5.81 -4.28 -3.86
N GLY A 35 6.57 -3.54 -4.65
CA GLY A 35 7.03 -3.97 -5.97
C GLY A 35 5.90 -4.06 -7.00
N PHE A 36 4.84 -3.26 -6.83
CA PHE A 36 3.77 -3.21 -7.83
C PHE A 36 4.33 -2.78 -9.19
N PRO A 37 3.84 -3.29 -10.34
CA PRO A 37 4.37 -2.90 -11.65
C PRO A 37 4.35 -1.38 -11.86
N GLY A 38 5.52 -0.81 -12.18
CA GLY A 38 5.69 0.64 -12.29
C GLY A 38 5.94 1.37 -10.97
N GLU A 39 6.11 0.67 -9.84
CA GLU A 39 6.47 1.30 -8.57
C GLU A 39 7.88 1.89 -8.65
N THR A 40 7.96 3.18 -8.30
CA THR A 40 9.21 3.93 -8.21
C THR A 40 9.68 4.04 -6.76
N GLU A 41 10.96 4.32 -6.57
CA GLU A 41 11.53 4.57 -5.23
C GLU A 41 10.81 5.72 -4.50
N ASP A 42 10.45 6.78 -5.21
CA ASP A 42 9.65 7.88 -4.66
C ASP A 42 8.27 7.43 -4.16
N GLU A 43 7.59 6.54 -4.90
CA GLU A 43 6.28 6.01 -4.49
C GLU A 43 6.39 5.06 -3.31
N PHE A 44 7.45 4.26 -3.25
CA PHE A 44 7.78 3.44 -2.10
C PHE A 44 8.01 4.32 -0.86
N ASN A 45 8.85 5.35 -0.97
CA ASN A 45 9.15 6.28 0.13
C ASN A 45 7.92 7.06 0.60
N ARG A 46 7.04 7.49 -0.32
CA ARG A 46 5.74 8.10 0.05
C ARG A 46 4.86 7.12 0.83
N THR A 47 4.84 5.85 0.43
CA THR A 47 4.09 4.81 1.16
C THR A 47 4.68 4.58 2.55
N TYR A 48 6.01 4.51 2.66
CA TYR A 48 6.71 4.37 3.93
C TYR A 48 6.42 5.51 4.91
N GLU A 49 6.56 6.77 4.48
CA GLU A 49 6.26 7.93 5.32
C GLU A 49 4.77 8.01 5.70
N PHE A 50 3.88 7.63 4.78
CA PHE A 50 2.45 7.53 5.07
C PHE A 50 2.17 6.52 6.18
N LEU A 51 2.75 5.31 6.11
CA LEU A 51 2.56 4.28 7.13
C LEU A 51 3.09 4.70 8.50
N LYS A 52 4.24 5.39 8.55
CA LYS A 52 4.77 6.01 9.78
C LYS A 52 3.79 7.02 10.38
N LYS A 53 3.15 7.84 9.56
CA LYS A 53 2.13 8.81 9.99
C LYS A 53 0.87 8.12 10.52
N VAL A 54 0.40 7.05 9.88
CA VAL A 54 -0.89 6.39 10.19
C VAL A 54 -0.84 5.60 11.50
N LYS A 55 0.34 5.07 11.90
CA LYS A 55 0.57 4.34 13.17
C LYS A 55 -0.36 3.14 13.39
N LEU A 56 -0.50 2.28 12.39
CA LEU A 56 -1.35 1.09 12.43
C LEU A 56 -0.89 0.08 13.50
N THR A 57 -1.80 -0.72 14.04
CA THR A 57 -1.48 -1.72 15.07
C THR A 57 -0.59 -2.83 14.53
N LYS A 58 -0.83 -3.23 13.27
CA LYS A 58 -0.05 -4.24 12.58
C LYS A 58 -0.12 -4.03 11.07
N LEU A 59 0.95 -4.41 10.39
CA LEU A 59 1.08 -4.40 8.94
C LEU A 59 1.47 -5.79 8.46
N HIS A 60 0.96 -6.18 7.30
CA HIS A 60 1.46 -7.33 6.57
C HIS A 60 1.94 -6.85 5.20
N VAL A 61 3.19 -7.16 4.86
CA VAL A 61 3.80 -6.73 3.60
C VAL A 61 3.99 -7.92 2.69
N PHE A 62 3.48 -7.82 1.47
CA PHE A 62 3.62 -8.81 0.42
C PHE A 62 4.38 -8.22 -0.76
N LYS A 63 5.24 -9.02 -1.39
CA LYS A 63 5.73 -8.70 -2.72
C LYS A 63 4.60 -8.88 -3.72
N TYR A 64 4.51 -8.00 -4.71
CA TYR A 64 3.59 -8.17 -5.83
C TYR A 64 3.83 -9.53 -6.49
N SER A 65 2.75 -10.24 -6.76
CA SER A 65 2.75 -11.50 -7.50
C SER A 65 1.78 -11.37 -8.67
N PRO A 66 2.25 -11.45 -9.93
CA PRO A 66 1.40 -11.28 -11.09
C PRO A 66 0.38 -12.41 -11.19
N ARG A 67 -0.89 -12.04 -11.37
CA ARG A 67 -1.98 -12.99 -11.61
C ARG A 67 -2.50 -12.81 -13.04
N LYS A 68 -2.50 -13.90 -13.82
CA LYS A 68 -2.97 -13.92 -15.20
C LYS A 68 -4.40 -13.36 -15.29
N GLY A 69 -4.64 -12.51 -16.29
CA GLY A 69 -5.95 -11.89 -16.54
C GLY A 69 -6.24 -10.61 -15.74
N THR A 70 -5.34 -10.16 -14.86
CA THR A 70 -5.48 -8.87 -14.17
C THR A 70 -4.91 -7.72 -15.00
N LYS A 71 -5.47 -6.51 -14.87
CA LYS A 71 -4.91 -5.29 -15.50
C LYS A 71 -3.47 -5.02 -15.06
N ALA A 72 -3.13 -5.37 -13.82
CA ALA A 72 -1.78 -5.20 -13.29
C ALA A 72 -0.76 -6.10 -14.00
N ALA A 73 -1.15 -7.29 -14.45
CA ALA A 73 -0.24 -8.22 -15.13
C ALA A 73 0.18 -7.75 -16.53
N SER A 74 -0.51 -6.78 -17.13
CA SER A 74 -0.11 -6.16 -18.40
C SER A 74 0.66 -4.84 -18.24
N LEU A 75 0.90 -4.39 -17.01
CA LEU A 75 1.71 -3.21 -16.73
C LEU A 75 3.20 -3.56 -16.87
N LYS A 76 4.00 -2.59 -17.33
CA LYS A 76 5.45 -2.77 -17.50
C LYS A 76 6.12 -2.92 -16.13
N GLU A 77 6.83 -4.02 -15.94
CA GLU A 77 7.63 -4.27 -14.75
C GLU A 77 8.87 -3.35 -14.76
N THR A 78 9.19 -2.76 -13.62
CA THR A 78 10.30 -1.79 -13.49
C THR A 78 11.12 -1.99 -12.22
N VAL A 79 10.71 -2.93 -11.37
CA VAL A 79 11.32 -3.14 -10.07
C VAL A 79 12.46 -4.12 -10.27
N SER A 80 13.71 -3.64 -10.19
CA SER A 80 14.85 -4.56 -10.04
C SER A 80 14.66 -5.30 -8.71
N ASN A 81 14.88 -6.61 -8.71
CA ASN A 81 14.83 -7.43 -7.50
C ASN A 81 15.78 -6.85 -6.45
N HIS A 82 15.29 -5.97 -5.59
CA HIS A 82 15.94 -5.63 -4.34
C HIS A 82 15.63 -6.80 -3.39
N GLU A 83 16.49 -7.80 -3.46
CA GLU A 83 16.74 -8.71 -2.36
C GLU A 83 17.13 -7.85 -1.16
N ASN A 84 16.17 -7.57 -0.26
CA ASN A 84 16.33 -7.33 1.18
C ASN A 84 15.06 -6.66 1.71
N LEU A 85 14.15 -7.47 2.24
CA LEU A 85 13.12 -7.09 3.21
C LEU A 85 13.16 -8.14 4.32
#